data_AF-A0AAJ0WGU4-F1
#
_entry.id   AF-A0AAJ0WGU4-F1
#
_cell.length_a   1.000
_cell.length_b   1.000
_cell.length_c   1.000
_cell.angle_alpha   90.00
_cell.angle_beta   90.00
_cell.angle_gamma   90.00
#
_symmetry.space_group_name_H-M   'P 1'
#
loop_
_entity.id
_entity.type
_entity.pdbx_description
1 polymer ?
#
loop_
_entity_poly.entity_id
_entity_poly.type
_entity_poly.pdbx_seq_one_letter_code
_entity_poly.pdbx_strand_id
1 'polypeptide(L)'
;MFRKKVLLSTVFVISFLICQKDLQAQTKLKEIKENLEEKFANVSPKLLTNNANPLLDFMFTADPTAVEYNGRIYVYATNDHQQYEKVGKDGKNSYEHIRTLVMMSSDDMVNWTYHGLINTAEVAPWTGVSWAPSITSRLEADGKTHFYLYYSNGGGASAMLTSTSPVGPWKDPLGKNIIDHSVPGVDVDNPFDPGVVIDNQGTGWLVFGAGKPKTKYMPDNARIVKLGADMMSLQGNISKIP
;
A
#
# COMPACT_ATOMS: atom_id res chain seq x y z
N MET A 1 35.93 -61.63 25.63
CA MET A 1 35.02 -61.51 24.47
C MET A 1 33.71 -60.75 24.74
N PHE A 2 33.45 -60.23 25.96
CA PHE A 2 32.12 -59.69 26.35
C PHE A 2 31.92 -58.16 26.27
N ARG A 3 32.98 -57.33 26.13
CA ARG A 3 32.85 -55.86 26.17
C ARG A 3 32.56 -55.16 24.84
N LYS A 4 32.76 -55.80 23.68
CA LYS A 4 32.47 -55.21 22.36
C LYS A 4 31.01 -55.34 21.91
N LYS A 5 30.26 -56.32 22.42
CA LYS A 5 28.85 -56.54 22.03
C LYS A 5 27.88 -55.54 22.66
N VAL A 6 28.15 -55.10 23.90
CA VAL A 6 27.29 -54.15 24.62
C VAL A 6 27.36 -52.74 24.02
N LEU A 7 28.54 -52.30 23.56
CA LEU A 7 28.70 -50.96 22.99
C LEU A 7 27.95 -50.81 21.65
N LEU A 8 27.95 -51.84 20.80
CA LEU A 8 27.32 -51.80 19.48
C LEU A 8 25.78 -51.81 19.59
N SER A 9 25.22 -52.59 20.53
CA SER A 9 23.78 -52.58 20.79
C SER A 9 23.30 -51.24 21.35
N THR A 10 24.07 -50.60 22.24
CA THR A 10 23.68 -49.32 22.82
C THR A 10 23.75 -48.18 21.81
N VAL A 11 24.73 -48.17 20.90
CA VAL A 11 24.83 -47.18 19.81
C VAL A 11 23.67 -47.34 18.82
N PHE A 12 23.30 -48.58 18.45
CA PHE A 12 22.13 -48.82 17.58
C PHE A 12 20.82 -48.34 18.20
N VAL A 13 20.62 -48.58 19.51
CA VAL A 13 19.42 -48.13 20.22
C VAL A 13 19.36 -46.61 20.30
N ILE A 14 20.48 -45.93 20.55
CA ILE A 14 20.53 -44.46 20.57
C ILE A 14 20.26 -43.87 19.18
N SER A 15 20.90 -44.40 18.13
CA SER A 15 20.66 -43.96 16.75
C SER A 15 19.21 -44.21 16.29
N PHE A 16 18.62 -45.33 16.69
CA PHE A 16 17.22 -45.63 16.40
C PHE A 16 16.26 -44.68 17.14
N LEU A 17 16.53 -44.39 18.41
CA LEU A 17 15.75 -43.44 19.21
C LEU A 17 15.87 -41.99 18.69
N ILE A 18 17.05 -41.58 18.23
CA ILE A 18 17.25 -40.26 17.59
C ILE A 18 16.46 -40.20 16.27
N CYS A 19 16.59 -41.23 15.42
CA CYS A 19 15.84 -41.32 14.17
C CYS A 19 14.32 -41.29 14.38
N GLN A 20 13.80 -41.98 15.41
CA GLN A 20 12.38 -41.92 15.76
C GLN A 20 11.94 -40.53 16.23
N LYS A 21 12.76 -39.83 17.02
CA LYS A 21 12.48 -38.45 17.46
C LYS A 21 12.48 -37.47 16.29
N ASP A 22 13.43 -37.60 15.37
CA ASP A 22 13.52 -36.76 14.17
C ASP A 22 12.33 -37.00 13.25
N LEU A 23 11.93 -38.26 13.05
CA LEU A 23 10.75 -38.63 12.26
C LEU A 23 9.48 -38.07 12.92
N GLN A 24 9.32 -38.20 14.23
CA GLN A 24 8.19 -37.61 14.97
C GLN A 24 8.16 -36.08 14.87
N ALA A 25 9.32 -35.41 14.94
CA ALA A 25 9.42 -33.97 14.79
C ALA A 25 9.04 -33.52 13.38
N GLN A 26 9.47 -34.25 12.34
CA GLN A 26 9.11 -33.98 10.95
C GLN A 26 7.62 -34.21 10.67
N THR A 27 7.04 -35.31 11.18
CA THR A 27 5.60 -35.58 11.07
C THR A 27 4.79 -34.49 11.76
N LYS A 28 5.19 -34.08 12.97
CA LYS A 28 4.52 -33.01 13.71
C LYS A 28 4.63 -31.66 12.99
N LEU A 29 5.78 -31.35 12.38
CA LEU A 29 5.96 -30.13 11.59
C LEU A 29 5.07 -30.13 10.34
N LYS A 30 4.94 -31.28 9.68
CA LYS A 30 4.09 -31.47 8.51
C LYS A 30 2.60 -31.29 8.87
N GLU A 31 2.16 -31.92 9.96
CA GLU A 31 0.79 -31.81 10.47
C GLU A 31 0.45 -30.39 10.95
N ILE A 32 1.42 -29.65 11.51
CA ILE A 32 1.27 -28.22 11.82
C ILE A 32 1.09 -27.40 10.54
N LYS A 33 1.88 -27.66 9.49
CA LYS A 33 1.78 -26.95 8.21
C LYS A 33 0.46 -27.23 7.50
N GLU A 34 0.03 -28.49 7.43
CA GLU A 34 -1.25 -28.88 6.82
C GLU A 34 -2.43 -28.24 7.56
N ASN A 35 -2.41 -28.23 8.91
CA ASN A 35 -3.44 -27.54 9.70
C ASN A 35 -3.42 -26.01 9.54
N LEU A 36 -2.26 -25.42 9.26
CA LEU A 36 -2.16 -23.99 8.97
C LEU A 36 -2.73 -23.71 7.58
N GLU A 37 -2.34 -24.48 6.56
CA GLU A 37 -2.84 -24.36 5.19
C GLU A 37 -4.37 -24.50 5.13
N GLU A 38 -4.95 -25.48 5.82
CA GLU A 38 -6.41 -25.65 5.87
C GLU A 38 -7.11 -24.50 6.61
N LYS A 39 -6.51 -23.98 7.69
CA LYS A 39 -7.02 -22.80 8.39
C LYS A 39 -6.94 -21.53 7.54
N PHE A 40 -5.87 -21.36 6.77
CA PHE A 40 -5.67 -20.18 5.93
C PHE A 40 -6.39 -20.26 4.59
N ALA A 41 -6.68 -21.45 4.06
CA ALA A 41 -7.48 -21.64 2.85
C ALA A 41 -8.91 -21.11 2.98
N ASN A 42 -9.45 -21.10 4.21
CA ASN A 42 -10.75 -20.50 4.53
C ASN A 42 -10.69 -18.96 4.66
N VAL A 43 -9.50 -18.36 4.65
CA VAL A 43 -9.25 -16.91 4.83
C VAL A 43 -8.71 -16.26 3.55
N SER A 44 -7.97 -17.01 2.73
CA SER A 44 -7.33 -16.54 1.48
C SER A 44 -7.30 -17.68 0.45
N PRO A 45 -8.26 -17.70 -0.50
CA PRO A 45 -8.27 -18.66 -1.61
C PRO A 45 -6.96 -18.67 -2.42
N LYS A 46 -6.18 -17.58 -2.41
CA LYS A 46 -4.91 -17.50 -3.15
C LYS A 46 -3.84 -18.43 -2.65
N LEU A 47 -3.81 -18.79 -1.37
CA LEU A 47 -2.75 -19.64 -0.80
C LEU A 47 -2.68 -21.03 -1.44
N LEU A 48 -3.76 -21.49 -2.06
CA LEU A 48 -3.85 -22.78 -2.74
C LEU A 48 -3.96 -22.66 -4.26
N THR A 49 -3.86 -21.45 -4.81
CA THR A 49 -3.94 -21.22 -6.27
C THR A 49 -2.69 -20.55 -6.79
N ASN A 50 -2.24 -20.91 -7.98
CA ASN A 50 -1.15 -20.20 -8.67
C ASN A 50 -1.61 -18.87 -9.30
N ASN A 51 -2.72 -18.29 -8.83
CA ASN A 51 -3.26 -17.05 -9.38
C ASN A 51 -2.60 -15.85 -8.71
N ALA A 52 -2.07 -14.93 -9.51
CA ALA A 52 -1.45 -13.70 -8.99
C ALA A 52 -2.48 -12.63 -8.59
N ASN A 53 -3.74 -12.74 -9.02
CA ASN A 53 -4.80 -11.76 -8.78
C ASN A 53 -5.99 -12.32 -7.98
N PRO A 54 -6.69 -11.47 -7.19
CA PRO A 54 -6.34 -10.09 -6.83
C PRO A 54 -5.06 -10.01 -5.97
N LEU A 55 -4.43 -8.85 -5.76
CA LEU A 55 -3.15 -8.82 -5.00
C LEU A 55 -3.32 -9.32 -3.56
N LEU A 56 -4.33 -8.77 -2.86
CA LEU A 56 -4.86 -9.27 -1.59
C LEU A 56 -6.29 -9.78 -1.82
N ASP A 57 -6.66 -10.89 -1.17
CA ASP A 57 -7.99 -11.52 -1.32
C ASP A 57 -8.82 -11.52 -0.04
N PHE A 58 -8.25 -11.03 1.07
CA PHE A 58 -8.92 -10.88 2.37
C PHE A 58 -9.35 -9.44 2.67
N MET A 59 -9.03 -8.47 1.79
CA MET A 59 -9.32 -7.05 1.99
C MET A 59 -9.72 -6.41 0.66
N PHE A 60 -10.75 -5.56 0.68
CA PHE A 60 -11.17 -4.77 -0.47
C PHE A 60 -10.33 -3.50 -0.56
N THR A 61 -9.72 -3.29 -1.73
CA THR A 61 -8.87 -2.13 -2.02
C THR A 61 -9.25 -1.51 -3.36
N ALA A 62 -9.14 -0.19 -3.48
CA ALA A 62 -9.38 0.55 -4.72
C ALA A 62 -8.25 1.53 -5.02
N ASP A 63 -8.21 2.07 -6.24
CA ASP A 63 -7.33 3.16 -6.67
C ASP A 63 -5.84 2.95 -6.35
N PRO A 64 -5.21 1.85 -6.82
CA PRO A 64 -3.85 1.52 -6.45
C PRO A 64 -2.84 2.46 -7.11
N THR A 65 -1.81 2.82 -6.35
CA THR A 65 -0.56 3.43 -6.82
C THR A 65 0.64 2.60 -6.35
N ALA A 66 1.81 2.78 -6.96
CA ALA A 66 2.98 2.00 -6.59
C ALA A 66 4.30 2.76 -6.73
N VAL A 67 5.28 2.39 -5.90
CA VAL A 67 6.67 2.86 -5.98
C VAL A 67 7.62 1.69 -5.81
N GLU A 68 8.65 1.61 -6.64
CA GLU A 68 9.75 0.67 -6.44
C GLU A 68 10.75 1.23 -5.43
N TYR A 69 11.22 0.39 -4.53
CA TYR A 69 12.29 0.74 -3.61
C TYR A 69 13.06 -0.51 -3.18
N ASN A 70 14.37 -0.50 -3.39
CA ASN A 70 15.31 -1.56 -2.98
C ASN A 70 14.90 -2.97 -3.47
N GLY A 71 14.48 -3.10 -4.72
CA GLY A 71 14.13 -4.36 -5.36
C GLY A 71 12.73 -4.88 -5.00
N ARG A 72 11.90 -4.05 -4.38
CA ARG A 72 10.52 -4.37 -4.03
C ARG A 72 9.57 -3.34 -4.62
N ILE A 73 8.41 -3.79 -5.08
CA ILE A 73 7.30 -2.90 -5.40
C ILE A 73 6.43 -2.72 -4.15
N TYR A 74 6.16 -1.48 -3.79
CA TYR A 74 5.22 -1.12 -2.73
C TYR A 74 3.97 -0.53 -3.36
N VAL A 75 2.81 -1.06 -2.99
CA VAL A 75 1.50 -0.65 -3.50
C VAL A 75 0.69 -0.03 -2.36
N TYR A 76 0.05 1.09 -2.65
CA TYR A 76 -0.84 1.82 -1.75
C TYR A 76 -2.20 1.93 -2.39
N ALA A 77 -3.26 1.79 -1.60
CA ALA A 77 -4.62 1.77 -2.12
C ALA A 77 -5.63 2.37 -1.14
N THR A 78 -6.75 2.87 -1.66
CA THR A 78 -7.95 3.22 -0.89
C THR A 78 -8.44 2.00 -0.10
N ASN A 79 -8.72 2.15 1.20
CA ASN A 79 -9.25 1.06 2.04
C ASN A 79 -10.77 0.94 1.94
N ASP A 80 -11.28 0.43 0.82
CA ASP A 80 -12.71 0.14 0.62
C ASP A 80 -13.27 -0.84 1.67
N HIS A 81 -12.41 -1.70 2.24
CA HIS A 81 -12.82 -2.60 3.31
C HIS A 81 -13.32 -1.84 4.55
N GLN A 82 -12.75 -0.68 4.86
CA GLN A 82 -13.24 0.15 5.97
C GLN A 82 -14.68 0.62 5.76
N GLN A 83 -15.06 0.94 4.53
CA GLN A 83 -16.45 1.25 4.20
C GLN A 83 -17.33 0.01 4.39
N TYR A 84 -16.91 -1.13 3.84
CA TYR A 84 -17.62 -2.41 3.96
C TYR A 84 -17.88 -2.79 5.42
N GLU A 85 -16.89 -2.65 6.32
CA GLU A 85 -17.05 -2.91 7.75
C GLU A 85 -18.12 -2.03 8.41
N LYS A 86 -18.32 -0.81 7.90
CA LYS A 86 -19.32 0.13 8.45
C LYS A 86 -20.73 -0.13 7.94
N VAL A 87 -20.88 -0.47 6.66
CA VAL A 87 -22.21 -0.59 6.03
C VAL A 87 -22.69 -2.02 5.87
N GLY A 88 -21.80 -3.01 6.01
CA GLY A 88 -22.09 -4.43 5.84
C GLY A 88 -22.31 -4.84 4.38
N LYS A 89 -22.58 -6.14 4.18
CA LYS A 89 -22.66 -6.75 2.82
C LYS A 89 -23.73 -6.15 1.91
N ASP A 90 -24.84 -5.72 2.50
CA ASP A 90 -26.00 -5.17 1.77
C ASP A 90 -25.95 -3.63 1.73
N GLY A 91 -24.93 -3.04 2.34
CA GLY A 91 -24.70 -1.60 2.38
C GLY A 91 -24.09 -1.08 1.08
N LYS A 92 -24.31 0.20 0.81
CA LYS A 92 -23.74 0.88 -0.35
C LYS A 92 -22.30 1.31 -0.08
N ASN A 93 -21.40 1.05 -1.03
CA ASN A 93 -20.09 1.68 -1.03
C ASN A 93 -20.23 3.17 -1.39
N SER A 94 -20.33 4.02 -0.36
CA SER A 94 -20.41 5.49 -0.47
C SER A 94 -19.07 6.19 -0.21
N TYR A 95 -18.03 5.44 0.12
CA TYR A 95 -16.66 5.90 0.39
C TYR A 95 -16.49 6.84 1.61
N GLU A 96 -17.58 7.22 2.28
CA GLU A 96 -17.64 8.29 3.28
C GLU A 96 -16.96 7.95 4.62
N HIS A 97 -16.70 6.67 4.88
CA HIS A 97 -16.04 6.22 6.11
C HIS A 97 -14.55 5.91 5.93
N ILE A 98 -14.01 6.08 4.73
CA ILE A 98 -12.63 5.69 4.41
C ILE A 98 -11.67 6.76 4.91
N ARG A 99 -10.97 6.47 6.00
CA ARG A 99 -9.93 7.31 6.65
C ARG A 99 -8.63 6.54 6.84
N THR A 100 -8.41 5.52 6.03
CA THR A 100 -7.20 4.72 6.04
C THR A 100 -6.79 4.35 4.62
N LEU A 101 -5.48 4.16 4.43
CA LEU A 101 -4.91 3.67 3.17
C LEU A 101 -4.18 2.35 3.43
N VAL A 102 -4.30 1.39 2.53
CA VAL A 102 -3.69 0.07 2.63
C VAL A 102 -2.26 0.11 2.10
N MET A 103 -1.33 -0.59 2.76
CA MET A 103 0.04 -0.76 2.29
C MET A 103 0.34 -2.24 2.06
N MET A 104 0.89 -2.58 0.88
CA MET A 104 1.35 -3.93 0.56
C MET A 104 2.62 -3.90 -0.28
N SER A 105 3.39 -4.98 -0.31
CA SER A 105 4.58 -5.05 -1.17
C SER A 105 4.89 -6.45 -1.66
N SER A 106 5.65 -6.55 -2.75
CA SER A 106 6.17 -7.82 -3.26
C SER A 106 7.56 -7.61 -3.89
N ASP A 107 8.36 -8.68 -3.93
CA ASP A 107 9.59 -8.80 -4.71
C ASP A 107 9.48 -9.81 -5.87
N ASP A 108 8.36 -10.52 -5.98
CA ASP A 108 8.13 -11.56 -6.99
C ASP A 108 6.79 -11.43 -7.74
N MET A 109 6.01 -10.39 -7.42
CA MET A 109 4.68 -10.06 -7.96
C MET A 109 3.57 -11.06 -7.62
N VAL A 110 3.85 -12.11 -6.84
CA VAL A 110 2.92 -13.19 -6.50
C VAL A 110 2.65 -13.22 -4.99
N ASN A 111 3.71 -13.19 -4.19
CA ASN A 111 3.66 -13.18 -2.74
C ASN A 111 3.65 -11.74 -2.24
N TRP A 112 2.53 -11.35 -1.65
CA TRP A 112 2.30 -9.99 -1.17
C TRP A 112 2.35 -9.93 0.35
N THR A 113 3.23 -9.08 0.89
CA THR A 113 3.26 -8.73 2.31
C THR A 113 2.31 -7.58 2.57
N TYR A 114 1.33 -7.77 3.44
CA TYR A 114 0.49 -6.69 3.98
C TYR A 114 1.22 -5.97 5.11
N HIS A 115 1.34 -4.64 5.00
CA HIS A 115 2.09 -3.79 5.95
C HIS A 115 1.17 -3.00 6.89
N GLY A 116 -0.13 -3.29 6.89
CA GLY A 116 -1.09 -2.54 7.68
C GLY A 116 -1.67 -1.34 6.95
N LEU A 117 -2.13 -0.38 7.75
CA LEU A 117 -2.85 0.80 7.30
C LEU A 117 -2.11 2.09 7.66
N ILE A 118 -2.20 3.09 6.79
CA ILE A 118 -1.92 4.48 7.13
C ILE A 118 -3.20 5.06 7.73
N ASN A 119 -3.22 5.36 9.04
CA ASN A 119 -4.38 5.97 9.69
C ASN A 119 -4.37 7.49 9.52
N THR A 120 -5.00 8.00 8.46
CA THR A 120 -5.03 9.44 8.17
C THR A 120 -5.84 10.21 9.22
N ALA A 121 -6.74 9.55 9.95
CA ALA A 121 -7.46 10.18 11.06
C ALA A 121 -6.54 10.54 12.24
N GLU A 122 -5.46 9.80 12.44
CA GLU A 122 -4.45 10.08 13.47
C GLU A 122 -3.35 11.00 12.95
N VAL A 123 -2.84 10.74 11.74
CA VAL A 123 -1.70 11.46 11.15
C VAL A 123 -2.09 12.86 10.68
N ALA A 124 -3.29 13.02 10.11
CA ALA A 124 -3.83 14.27 9.58
C ALA A 124 -5.31 14.45 9.99
N PRO A 125 -5.61 14.69 11.29
CA PRO A 125 -6.98 14.64 11.81
C PRO A 125 -7.96 15.62 11.15
N TRP A 126 -7.44 16.71 10.56
CA TRP A 126 -8.19 17.73 9.84
C TRP A 126 -8.76 17.22 8.50
N THR A 127 -8.30 16.08 7.98
CA THR A 127 -8.88 15.44 6.79
C THR A 127 -10.17 14.70 7.13
N GLY A 128 -11.11 14.67 6.18
CA GLY A 128 -12.41 14.01 6.31
C GLY A 128 -12.35 12.53 5.91
N VAL A 129 -11.72 12.26 4.76
CA VAL A 129 -11.57 10.94 4.14
C VAL A 129 -10.21 10.84 3.43
N SER A 130 -9.81 9.64 3.02
CA SER A 130 -8.57 9.41 2.26
C SER A 130 -8.77 8.43 1.11
N TRP A 131 -8.81 8.95 -0.13
CA TRP A 131 -9.01 8.16 -1.36
C TRP A 131 -7.87 8.34 -2.35
N ALA A 132 -7.79 7.47 -3.36
CA ALA A 132 -6.94 7.56 -4.54
C ALA A 132 -5.50 8.06 -4.23
N PRO A 133 -4.72 7.28 -3.45
CA PRO A 133 -3.36 7.68 -3.16
C PRO A 133 -2.50 7.71 -4.44
N SER A 134 -1.52 8.62 -4.47
CA SER A 134 -0.41 8.57 -5.41
C SER A 134 0.91 8.73 -4.67
N ILE A 135 1.86 7.84 -4.92
CA ILE A 135 3.15 7.78 -4.25
C ILE A 135 4.29 8.09 -5.22
N THR A 136 5.31 8.79 -4.74
CA THR A 136 6.63 8.84 -5.38
C THR A 136 7.72 8.81 -4.32
N SER A 137 8.96 8.57 -4.74
CA SER A 137 10.12 8.63 -3.84
C SER A 137 11.33 9.25 -4.52
N ARG A 138 12.19 9.88 -3.72
CA ARG A 138 13.45 10.49 -4.18
C ARG A 138 14.50 10.48 -3.07
N LEU A 139 15.76 10.29 -3.45
CA LEU A 139 16.90 10.54 -2.55
C LEU A 139 17.08 12.04 -2.38
N GLU A 140 16.94 12.52 -1.15
CA GLU A 140 17.07 13.93 -0.81
C GLU A 140 18.50 14.29 -0.37
N ALA A 141 18.77 15.59 -0.25
CA ALA A 141 20.07 16.12 0.14
C ALA A 141 20.53 15.69 1.55
N ASP A 142 19.61 15.22 2.40
CA ASP A 142 19.93 14.66 3.72
C ASP A 142 20.45 13.22 3.67
N GLY A 143 20.59 12.65 2.46
CA GLY A 143 21.13 11.31 2.23
C GLY A 143 20.11 10.19 2.47
N LYS A 144 18.81 10.51 2.60
CA LYS A 144 17.74 9.52 2.78
C LYS A 144 16.81 9.52 1.59
N THR A 145 16.21 8.37 1.31
CA THR A 145 15.04 8.32 0.42
C THR A 145 13.82 8.80 1.17
N HIS A 146 13.17 9.83 0.63
CA HIS A 146 11.89 10.32 1.11
C HIS A 146 10.77 9.80 0.21
N PHE A 147 9.63 9.53 0.83
CA PHE A 147 8.41 9.07 0.21
C PHE A 147 7.36 10.16 0.35
N TYR A 148 6.71 10.51 -0.75
CA TYR A 148 5.69 11.55 -0.82
C TYR A 148 4.38 10.94 -1.30
N LEU A 149 3.42 10.81 -0.37
CA LEU A 149 2.12 10.21 -0.63
C LEU A 149 1.05 11.31 -0.66
N TYR A 150 0.43 11.50 -1.81
CA TYR A 150 -0.71 12.42 -2.00
C TYR A 150 -1.99 11.60 -1.98
N TYR A 151 -3.08 12.16 -1.50
CA TYR A 151 -4.38 11.48 -1.48
C TYR A 151 -5.53 12.48 -1.54
N SER A 152 -6.67 12.05 -2.07
CA SER A 152 -7.89 12.84 -2.11
C SER A 152 -8.48 12.97 -0.71
N ASN A 153 -8.70 14.21 -0.26
CA ASN A 153 -9.51 14.54 0.92
C ASN A 153 -10.94 14.80 0.45
N GLY A 154 -11.58 13.74 -0.01
CA GLY A 154 -12.87 13.79 -0.70
C GLY A 154 -12.74 14.31 -2.13
N GLY A 155 -13.88 14.61 -2.75
CA GLY A 155 -13.90 15.11 -4.14
C GLY A 155 -13.49 16.57 -4.32
N GLY A 156 -13.20 17.30 -3.25
CA GLY A 156 -12.99 18.75 -3.27
C GLY A 156 -11.56 19.20 -3.02
N ALA A 157 -10.65 18.28 -2.68
CA ALA A 157 -9.29 18.62 -2.28
C ALA A 157 -8.36 17.40 -2.29
N SER A 158 -7.06 17.65 -2.24
CA SER A 158 -6.00 16.65 -2.02
C SER A 158 -5.07 17.08 -0.89
N ALA A 159 -4.68 16.11 -0.06
CA ALA A 159 -3.73 16.25 1.04
C ALA A 159 -2.46 15.44 0.74
N MET A 160 -1.43 15.56 1.59
CA MET A 160 -0.18 14.84 1.39
C MET A 160 0.52 14.46 2.71
N LEU A 161 1.24 13.33 2.70
CA LEU A 161 2.04 12.80 3.79
C LEU A 161 3.48 12.52 3.33
N THR A 162 4.41 12.53 4.28
CA THR A 162 5.81 12.17 4.06
C THR A 162 6.28 11.03 4.95
N SER A 163 7.27 10.29 4.47
CA SER A 163 8.04 9.35 5.29
C SER A 163 9.47 9.17 4.75
N THR A 164 10.35 8.59 5.55
CA THR A 164 11.69 8.12 5.13
C THR A 164 11.76 6.59 5.02
N SER A 165 10.59 5.94 5.05
CA SER A 165 10.39 4.50 4.90
C SER A 165 9.11 4.27 4.10
N PRO A 166 9.07 3.29 3.18
CA PRO A 166 7.87 3.02 2.38
C PRO A 166 6.70 2.53 3.24
N VAL A 167 6.95 2.10 4.48
CA VAL A 167 5.90 1.58 5.39
C VAL A 167 5.68 2.47 6.60
N GLY A 168 6.17 3.72 6.54
CA GLY A 168 6.06 4.69 7.62
C GLY A 168 7.16 4.59 8.68
N PRO A 169 7.04 5.33 9.80
CA PRO A 169 5.88 6.14 10.17
C PRO A 169 5.64 7.32 9.22
N TRP A 170 4.36 7.66 9.02
CA TRP A 170 3.94 8.76 8.16
C TRP A 170 3.75 10.05 8.96
N LYS A 171 3.95 11.18 8.30
CA LYS A 171 3.77 12.51 8.88
C LYS A 171 3.01 13.42 7.93
N ASP A 172 2.13 14.24 8.46
CA ASP A 172 1.57 15.39 7.76
C ASP A 172 2.49 16.60 7.96
N PRO A 173 3.19 17.08 6.92
CA PRO A 173 4.06 18.24 7.05
C PRO A 173 3.34 19.57 6.83
N LEU A 174 2.11 19.57 6.32
CA LEU A 174 1.42 20.79 5.87
C LEU A 174 0.32 21.26 6.83
N GLY A 175 -0.41 20.33 7.46
CA GLY A 175 -1.58 20.67 8.28
C GLY A 175 -2.75 21.23 7.48
N LYS A 176 -2.73 21.10 6.15
CA LYS A 176 -3.74 21.61 5.20
C LYS A 176 -3.66 20.88 3.86
N ASN A 177 -4.68 21.07 3.02
CA ASN A 177 -4.66 20.57 1.64
C ASN A 177 -3.48 21.19 0.87
N ILE A 178 -2.86 20.40 0.00
CA ILE A 178 -1.91 20.91 -0.99
C ILE A 178 -2.64 21.49 -2.21
N ILE A 179 -3.81 20.92 -2.53
CA ILE A 179 -4.69 21.35 -3.61
C ILE A 179 -6.12 21.41 -3.08
N ASP A 180 -6.76 22.56 -3.26
CA ASP A 180 -8.21 22.75 -3.14
C ASP A 180 -8.64 23.99 -3.94
N HIS A 181 -9.92 24.31 -3.94
CA HIS A 181 -10.49 25.46 -4.67
C HIS A 181 -9.99 26.83 -4.19
N SER A 182 -9.29 26.93 -3.05
CA SER A 182 -8.66 28.18 -2.62
C SER A 182 -7.32 28.45 -3.32
N VAL A 183 -6.72 27.42 -3.93
CA VAL A 183 -5.47 27.53 -4.66
C VAL A 183 -5.71 28.25 -6.01
N PRO A 184 -5.03 29.38 -6.28
CA PRO A 184 -5.20 30.11 -7.53
C PRO A 184 -4.91 29.24 -8.76
N GLY A 185 -5.88 29.18 -9.69
CA GLY A 185 -5.78 28.40 -10.92
C GLY A 185 -6.46 27.03 -10.86
N VAL A 186 -6.98 26.61 -9.71
CA VAL A 186 -7.86 25.44 -9.62
C VAL A 186 -9.26 25.84 -10.11
N ASP A 187 -9.65 25.36 -11.29
CA ASP A 187 -10.93 25.66 -11.96
C ASP A 187 -11.68 24.39 -12.39
N VAL A 188 -11.33 23.23 -11.81
CA VAL A 188 -11.99 21.93 -12.04
C VAL A 188 -13.02 21.66 -10.96
N ASP A 189 -14.13 20.98 -11.28
CA ASP A 189 -15.19 20.67 -10.31
C ASP A 189 -14.65 19.86 -9.13
N ASN A 190 -13.82 18.86 -9.43
CA ASN A 190 -13.28 17.92 -8.45
C ASN A 190 -11.75 17.89 -8.50
N PRO A 191 -11.05 18.70 -7.68
CA PRO A 191 -9.58 18.69 -7.62
C PRO A 191 -9.05 17.55 -6.72
N PHE A 192 -9.43 16.34 -7.08
CA PHE A 192 -9.09 15.07 -6.42
C PHE A 192 -8.21 14.20 -7.32
N ASP A 193 -8.03 12.95 -6.92
CA ASP A 193 -7.28 11.88 -7.61
C ASP A 193 -5.89 12.37 -8.02
N PRO A 194 -5.06 12.77 -7.04
CA PRO A 194 -3.75 13.29 -7.33
C PRO A 194 -2.89 12.23 -7.99
N GLY A 195 -2.13 12.61 -9.02
CA GLY A 195 -1.10 11.80 -9.66
C GLY A 195 0.24 12.51 -9.57
N VAL A 196 1.18 11.99 -8.79
CA VAL A 196 2.53 12.56 -8.66
C VAL A 196 3.53 11.80 -9.50
N VAL A 197 4.44 12.53 -10.15
CA VAL A 197 5.58 11.97 -10.86
C VAL A 197 6.80 12.86 -10.69
N ILE A 198 7.99 12.26 -10.68
CA ILE A 198 9.26 12.97 -10.77
C ILE A 198 9.84 12.65 -12.13
N ASP A 199 10.13 13.68 -12.92
CA ASP A 199 10.71 13.50 -14.24
C ASP A 199 12.22 13.19 -14.19
N ASN A 200 12.80 12.89 -15.35
CA ASN A 200 14.22 12.54 -15.48
C ASN A 200 15.19 13.67 -15.11
N GLN A 201 14.69 14.91 -14.94
CA GLN A 201 15.47 16.06 -14.51
C GLN A 201 15.36 16.28 -12.99
N GLY A 202 14.63 15.40 -12.29
CA GLY A 202 14.37 15.50 -10.85
C GLY A 202 13.23 16.46 -10.49
N THR A 203 12.50 16.98 -11.47
CA THR A 203 11.37 17.89 -11.22
C THR A 203 10.13 17.09 -10.84
N GLY A 204 9.51 17.46 -9.73
CA GLY A 204 8.21 16.93 -9.33
C GLY A 204 7.06 17.60 -10.09
N TRP A 205 6.07 16.81 -10.45
CA TRP A 205 4.83 17.26 -11.08
C TRP A 205 3.65 16.62 -10.35
N LEU A 206 2.60 17.42 -10.12
CA LEU A 206 1.35 16.97 -9.57
C LEU A 206 0.24 17.19 -10.59
N VAL A 207 -0.43 16.10 -10.94
CA VAL A 207 -1.65 16.07 -11.76
C VAL A 207 -2.83 15.88 -10.84
N PHE A 208 -3.97 16.48 -11.17
CA PHE A 208 -5.23 16.28 -10.45
C PHE A 208 -6.40 16.70 -11.33
N GLY A 209 -7.61 16.33 -10.91
CA GLY A 209 -8.83 16.87 -11.46
C GLY A 209 -9.75 15.85 -12.10
N ALA A 210 -11.04 16.03 -11.86
CA ALA A 210 -12.15 15.49 -12.64
C ALA A 210 -13.33 16.45 -12.59
N GLY A 211 -14.46 16.00 -13.12
CA GLY A 211 -15.70 16.77 -13.14
C GLY A 211 -16.52 16.44 -14.37
N LYS A 212 -17.53 17.29 -14.63
CA LYS A 212 -18.38 17.13 -15.80
C LYS A 212 -17.59 17.46 -17.08
N PRO A 213 -17.49 16.55 -18.05
CA PRO A 213 -16.72 16.81 -19.26
C PRO A 213 -17.33 18.00 -20.03
N LYS A 214 -16.50 18.98 -20.42
CA LYS A 214 -16.96 20.12 -21.24
C LYS A 214 -17.33 19.68 -22.66
N THR A 215 -16.57 18.72 -23.20
CA THR A 215 -16.87 18.07 -24.48
C THR A 215 -16.62 16.57 -24.37
N LYS A 216 -17.13 15.78 -25.33
CA LYS A 216 -16.95 14.32 -25.37
C LYS A 216 -15.47 13.90 -25.49
N TYR A 217 -14.63 14.69 -26.16
CA TYR A 217 -13.26 14.31 -26.51
C TYR A 217 -12.19 15.14 -25.78
N MET A 218 -12.53 16.36 -25.38
CA MET A 218 -11.70 17.23 -24.56
C MET A 218 -12.49 17.59 -23.29
N PRO A 219 -12.38 16.79 -22.23
CA PRO A 219 -13.13 17.01 -21.01
C PRO A 219 -12.71 18.30 -20.28
N ASP A 220 -11.48 18.78 -20.47
CA ASP A 220 -10.90 19.99 -19.85
C ASP A 220 -10.94 19.97 -18.31
N ASN A 221 -10.86 18.77 -17.72
CA ASN A 221 -10.99 18.53 -16.28
C ASN A 221 -9.71 18.05 -15.60
N ALA A 222 -8.61 17.96 -16.33
CA ALA A 222 -7.31 17.59 -15.79
C ALA A 222 -6.37 18.80 -15.73
N ARG A 223 -5.64 18.92 -14.62
CA ARG A 223 -4.66 19.97 -14.37
C ARG A 223 -3.33 19.37 -14.01
N ILE A 224 -2.27 20.10 -14.34
CA ILE A 224 -0.89 19.79 -13.96
C ILE A 224 -0.24 21.03 -13.37
N VAL A 225 0.55 20.84 -12.33
CA VAL A 225 1.35 21.89 -11.71
C VAL A 225 2.71 21.33 -11.35
N LYS A 226 3.75 22.16 -11.54
CA LYS A 226 5.10 21.81 -11.09
C LYS A 226 5.15 21.92 -9.56
N LEU A 227 5.81 20.97 -8.92
CA LEU A 227 6.06 20.99 -7.48
C LEU A 227 7.37 21.75 -7.19
N GLY A 228 7.43 22.35 -6.01
CA GLY A 228 8.69 22.87 -5.46
C GLY A 228 9.69 21.76 -5.22
N ALA A 229 10.95 22.14 -5.01
CA ALA A 229 12.03 21.18 -4.76
C ALA A 229 11.78 20.32 -3.51
N ASP A 230 10.96 20.79 -2.56
CA ASP A 230 10.58 20.05 -1.36
C ASP A 230 9.49 19.00 -1.58
N MET A 231 8.89 18.92 -2.78
CA MET A 231 7.71 18.12 -3.13
C MET A 231 6.44 18.46 -2.30
N MET A 232 6.52 19.41 -1.37
CA MET A 232 5.45 19.77 -0.44
C MET A 232 4.80 21.11 -0.78
N SER A 233 5.34 21.82 -1.76
CA SER A 233 4.87 23.11 -2.24
C SER A 233 4.56 23.08 -3.74
N LEU A 234 3.70 24.00 -4.20
CA LEU A 234 3.45 24.21 -5.63
C LEU A 234 4.42 25.28 -6.15
N GLN A 235 5.02 25.03 -7.32
CA GLN A 235 5.90 25.97 -8.00
C GLN A 235 5.37 26.28 -9.40
N GLY A 236 4.86 27.50 -9.59
CA GLY A 236 4.40 27.98 -10.89
C GLY A 236 2.89 27.87 -11.08
N ASN A 237 2.44 28.15 -12.31
CA ASN A 237 1.02 28.22 -12.62
C ASN A 237 0.43 26.83 -12.89
N ILE A 238 -0.78 26.62 -12.40
CA ILE A 238 -1.59 25.46 -12.75
C ILE A 238 -1.95 25.54 -14.24
N SER A 239 -1.66 24.47 -14.95
CA SER A 239 -1.86 24.35 -16.40
C SER A 239 -2.90 23.30 -16.71
N LYS A 240 -3.62 23.49 -17.82
CA LYS A 240 -4.57 22.51 -18.36
C LYS A 240 -3.82 21.39 -19.07
N ILE A 241 -4.27 20.16 -18.86
CA ILE A 241 -3.89 19.04 -19.72
C ILE A 241 -4.95 18.97 -20.84
N PRO A 242 -4.55 19.10 -22.13
CA PRO A 242 -5.49 19.08 -23.26
C PRO A 242 -6.31 17.79 -23.36
#